data_AF-A0A2N6PMV9-F1
#
_entry.id   AF-A0A2N6PMV9-F1
#
_cell.length_a   1.000
_cell.length_b   1.000
_cell.length_c   1.000
_cell.angle_alpha   90.00
_cell.angle_beta   90.00
_cell.angle_gamma   90.00
#
_symmetry.space_group_name_H-M   'P 1'
#
loop_
_entity.id
_entity.type
_entity.pdbx_description
1 polymer ?
#
loop_
_entity_poly.entity_id
_entity_poly.type
_entity_poly.pdbx_seq_one_letter_code
_entity_poly.pdbx_strand_id
1 'polypeptide(L)'
;MEKFYYSIALLFLSRQGYWNDSDNVKELSLLQLTYKYFLSSIGLIFIFYLAKQEVYKLLSENQIWGILSYFELATILAPAILLLGIIYENIYVLKTKTESTMRIFFNITGREFWNIVFFKNLILVSPILVVIFFYNIFLGLFSCLLIFLLNSIFLIPKIRHVRPRFKKSFSMSYLLSIVDGLTVFKAMTIPVFSTFMFMFMWLVFPDFLGIDTSNKAMILNTALFSGTVFFSNKGINFYFLSLNRDFPYLKAVGINLNNFIKKRIWSLNIISILVPATSLFFFLNYLGYDFIDIFLFLFGVSLAYFLCQGIQMIEVLLFREYHFRDAKELEAFSLPLKTRVIMYIIRFLPILVCILVNQIRIFGFLTQILLNIVYISIVYFSLYRYTISQVIKGDNHVHFIH
;
A
#
# COMPACT_ATOMS: atom_id res chain seq x y z
N MET A 1 10.56 -13.58 32.22
CA MET A 1 10.45 -12.20 31.67
C MET A 1 11.41 -11.98 30.51
N GLU A 2 12.70 -12.30 30.65
CA GLU A 2 13.69 -12.17 29.56
C GLU A 2 13.34 -12.96 28.30
N LYS A 3 13.03 -14.26 28.44
CA LYS A 3 12.59 -15.11 27.31
C LYS A 3 11.42 -14.49 26.53
N PHE A 4 10.45 -13.90 27.23
CA PHE A 4 9.29 -13.24 26.63
C PHE A 4 9.68 -11.94 25.90
N TYR A 5 10.52 -11.11 26.53
CA TYR A 5 11.05 -9.88 25.95
C TYR A 5 11.81 -10.14 24.64
N TYR A 6 12.76 -11.08 24.65
CA TYR A 6 13.53 -11.45 23.46
C TYR A 6 12.65 -12.05 22.36
N SER A 7 11.66 -12.87 22.74
CA SER A 7 10.72 -13.45 21.76
C SER A 7 9.86 -12.39 21.06
N ILE A 8 9.39 -11.38 21.80
CA ILE A 8 8.67 -10.25 21.19
C ILE A 8 9.63 -9.44 20.30
N ALA A 9 10.84 -9.14 20.76
CA ALA A 9 11.82 -8.39 19.97
C ALA A 9 12.13 -9.09 18.64
N LEU A 10 12.32 -10.41 18.66
CA LEU A 10 12.49 -11.25 17.47
C LEU A 10 11.26 -11.24 16.54
N LEU A 11 10.04 -11.20 17.06
CA LEU A 11 8.84 -11.06 16.23
C LEU A 11 8.76 -9.68 15.56
N PHE A 12 9.23 -8.62 16.22
CA PHE A 12 9.31 -7.29 15.62
C PHE A 12 10.47 -7.18 14.62
N LEU A 13 11.61 -7.81 14.89
CA LEU A 13 12.75 -7.89 13.97
C LEU A 13 12.41 -8.70 12.71
N SER A 14 11.81 -9.88 12.87
CA SER A 14 11.36 -10.70 11.73
C SER A 14 10.30 -9.97 10.89
N ARG A 15 9.50 -9.10 11.51
CA ARG A 15 8.56 -8.22 10.81
C ARG A 15 9.25 -7.07 10.06
N GLN A 16 10.37 -6.56 10.55
CA GLN A 16 11.12 -5.46 9.92
C GLN A 16 12.13 -5.93 8.87
N GLY A 17 12.44 -7.24 8.82
CA GLY A 17 13.42 -7.78 7.89
C GLY A 17 14.80 -7.20 8.18
N TYR A 18 15.53 -7.82 9.11
CA TYR A 18 16.91 -7.41 9.37
C TYR A 18 17.81 -7.98 8.27
N TRP A 19 18.19 -7.12 7.32
CA TRP A 19 19.06 -7.45 6.20
C TRP A 19 20.23 -6.46 6.20
N ASN A 20 21.12 -6.63 7.17
CA ASN A 20 22.42 -5.99 7.11
C ASN A 20 23.42 -7.10 6.79
N ASP A 21 24.14 -6.99 5.68
CA ASP A 21 25.26 -7.90 5.33
C ASP A 21 26.46 -7.74 6.30
N SER A 22 26.29 -6.96 7.37
CA SER A 22 27.27 -6.87 8.43
C SER A 22 27.15 -8.08 9.35
N ASP A 23 28.25 -8.78 9.58
CA ASP A 23 28.36 -9.85 10.58
C ASP A 23 27.99 -9.40 12.02
N ASN A 24 27.87 -8.08 12.24
CA ASN A 24 27.47 -7.48 13.51
C ASN A 24 25.99 -7.06 13.49
N VAL A 25 25.12 -7.93 14.02
CA VAL A 25 23.73 -7.56 14.34
C VAL A 25 23.76 -6.56 15.51
N LYS A 26 23.54 -5.27 15.25
CA LYS A 26 23.27 -4.30 16.31
C LYS A 26 22.05 -4.77 17.10
N GLU A 27 22.20 -4.94 18.41
CA GLU A 27 21.09 -5.21 19.32
C GLU A 27 20.10 -4.03 19.27
N LEU A 28 19.04 -4.17 18.48
CA LEU A 28 17.91 -3.25 18.53
C LEU A 28 17.08 -3.60 19.77
N SER A 29 17.00 -2.67 20.70
CA SER A 29 16.12 -2.81 21.86
C SER A 29 14.66 -2.89 21.41
N LEU A 30 13.82 -3.62 22.15
CA LEU A 30 12.37 -3.69 21.88
C LEU A 30 11.76 -2.29 21.81
N LEU A 31 12.22 -1.38 22.67
CA LEU A 31 11.76 0.00 22.76
C LEU A 31 12.00 0.75 21.44
N GLN A 32 13.15 0.58 20.80
CA GLN A 32 13.43 1.13 19.47
C GLN A 32 12.55 0.53 18.36
N LEU A 33 12.08 -0.70 18.52
CA LEU A 33 11.18 -1.34 17.54
C LEU A 33 9.72 -0.88 17.73
N THR A 34 9.33 -0.52 18.96
CA THR A 34 7.93 -0.27 19.33
C THR A 34 7.58 1.20 19.60
N TYR A 35 8.56 2.09 19.81
CA TYR A 35 8.31 3.48 20.26
C TYR A 35 7.32 4.23 19.37
N LYS A 36 7.35 4.03 18.05
CA LYS A 36 6.43 4.70 17.11
C LYS A 36 4.96 4.42 17.41
N TYR A 37 4.63 3.21 17.88
CA TYR A 37 3.26 2.83 18.24
C TYR A 37 2.84 3.47 19.56
N PHE A 38 3.75 3.51 20.54
CA PHE A 38 3.49 4.15 21.83
C PHE A 38 3.38 5.67 21.72
N LEU A 39 4.31 6.33 21.02
CA LEU A 39 4.27 7.78 20.80
C LEU A 39 3.05 8.22 19.99
N SER A 40 2.68 7.48 18.94
CA SER A 40 1.45 7.79 18.20
C SER A 40 0.20 7.61 19.07
N SER A 41 0.15 6.55 19.88
CA SER A 41 -0.95 6.34 20.84
C SER A 41 -1.05 7.47 21.86
N ILE A 42 0.08 7.87 22.48
CA ILE A 42 0.12 8.97 23.45
C ILE A 42 -0.26 10.29 22.78
N GLY A 43 0.30 10.58 21.60
CA GLY A 43 -0.03 11.77 20.83
C GLY A 43 -1.52 11.85 20.49
N LEU A 44 -2.13 10.73 20.08
CA LEU A 44 -3.57 10.65 19.83
C LEU A 44 -4.38 10.90 21.11
N ILE A 45 -3.98 10.34 22.26
CA ILE A 45 -4.64 10.62 23.55
C ILE A 45 -4.61 12.12 23.85
N PHE A 46 -3.47 12.80 23.67
CA PHE A 46 -3.35 14.24 23.90
C PHE A 46 -4.21 15.06 22.93
N ILE A 47 -4.16 14.75 21.64
CA ILE A 47 -4.97 15.42 20.61
C ILE A 47 -6.45 15.29 20.95
N PHE A 48 -6.89 14.07 21.27
CA PHE A 48 -8.28 13.82 21.62
C PHE A 48 -8.68 14.40 22.96
N TYR A 49 -7.77 14.53 23.92
CA TYR A 49 -8.04 15.20 25.19
C TYR A 49 -8.28 16.71 24.99
N LEU A 50 -7.45 17.35 24.16
CA LEU A 50 -7.51 18.80 23.95
C LEU A 50 -8.59 19.22 22.95
N ALA A 51 -8.75 18.49 21.84
CA ALA A 51 -9.59 18.88 20.71
C ALA A 51 -10.84 18.00 20.55
N LYS A 52 -11.27 17.26 21.60
CA LYS A 52 -12.40 16.31 21.52
C LYS A 52 -13.62 16.89 20.84
N GLN A 53 -14.08 18.05 21.34
CA GLN A 53 -15.33 18.66 20.89
C GLN A 53 -15.23 19.17 19.46
N GLU A 54 -14.09 19.76 19.10
CA GLU A 54 -13.83 20.26 17.75
C GLU A 54 -13.77 19.11 16.73
N VAL A 55 -13.05 18.03 17.06
CA VAL A 55 -12.96 16.83 16.20
C VAL A 55 -14.33 16.15 16.07
N TYR A 56 -15.08 16.01 17.15
CA TYR A 56 -16.41 15.40 17.12
C TYR A 56 -17.36 16.22 16.25
N LYS A 57 -17.43 17.54 16.49
CA LYS A 57 -18.28 18.47 15.74
C LYS A 57 -17.97 18.41 14.25
N LEU A 58 -16.68 18.48 13.89
CA LEU A 58 -16.21 18.40 12.52
C LEU A 58 -16.58 17.08 11.83
N LEU A 59 -16.47 15.95 12.53
CA LEU A 59 -16.83 14.64 11.98
C LEU A 59 -18.35 14.42 11.89
N SER A 60 -19.14 15.04 12.79
CA SER A 60 -20.60 14.88 12.81
C SER A 60 -21.33 15.80 11.84
N GLU A 61 -20.82 17.02 11.62
CA GLU A 61 -21.46 18.02 10.76
C GLU A 61 -21.28 17.71 9.27
N ASN A 62 -20.21 17.00 8.92
CA ASN A 62 -19.89 16.66 7.56
C ASN A 62 -20.36 15.24 7.21
N GLN A 63 -20.96 15.07 6.04
CA GLN A 63 -21.50 13.79 5.58
C GLN A 63 -20.86 13.34 4.26
N ILE A 64 -20.63 12.03 4.14
CA ILE A 64 -20.30 11.38 2.88
C ILE A 64 -21.59 11.10 2.13
N TRP A 65 -21.70 11.73 0.95
CA TRP A 65 -22.82 11.54 0.02
C TRP A 65 -24.21 11.80 0.62
N GLY A 66 -24.30 12.52 1.75
CA GLY A 66 -25.55 12.77 2.48
C GLY A 66 -26.15 11.53 3.16
N ILE A 67 -25.40 10.41 3.26
CA ILE A 67 -25.91 9.12 3.77
C ILE A 67 -25.33 8.81 5.15
N LEU A 68 -24.02 9.01 5.34
CA LEU A 68 -23.33 8.73 6.59
C LEU A 68 -22.49 9.93 6.99
N SER A 69 -22.55 10.33 8.26
CA SER A 69 -21.59 11.28 8.81
C SER A 69 -20.17 10.70 8.76
N TYR A 70 -19.15 11.54 8.64
CA TYR A 70 -17.76 11.08 8.74
C TYR A 70 -17.49 10.42 10.10
N PHE A 71 -18.22 10.84 11.14
CA PHE A 71 -18.22 10.19 12.44
C PHE A 71 -18.67 8.73 12.34
N GLU A 72 -19.85 8.46 11.78
CA GLU A 72 -20.36 7.10 11.59
C GLU A 72 -19.41 6.26 10.73
N LEU A 73 -18.88 6.84 9.66
CA LEU A 73 -17.93 6.14 8.81
C LEU A 73 -16.62 5.81 9.54
N ALA A 74 -16.09 6.71 10.37
CA ALA A 74 -14.92 6.44 11.20
C ALA A 74 -15.20 5.35 12.25
N THR A 75 -16.40 5.33 12.85
CA THR A 75 -16.79 4.29 13.81
C THR A 75 -16.89 2.90 13.19
N ILE A 76 -17.16 2.80 11.88
CA ILE A 76 -17.20 1.54 11.14
C ILE A 76 -15.81 1.16 10.61
N LEU A 77 -15.10 2.12 10.00
CA LEU A 77 -13.81 1.85 9.36
C LEU A 77 -12.71 1.54 10.36
N ALA A 78 -12.64 2.22 11.51
CA ALA A 78 -11.59 1.98 12.50
C ALA A 78 -11.55 0.52 13.00
N PRO A 79 -12.67 -0.09 13.46
CA PRO A 79 -12.69 -1.51 13.80
C PRO A 79 -12.51 -2.44 12.58
N ALA A 80 -12.96 -2.06 11.37
CA ALA A 80 -12.72 -2.86 10.17
C ALA A 80 -11.22 -2.91 9.80
N ILE A 81 -10.52 -1.78 9.87
CA ILE A 81 -9.06 -1.69 9.66
C ILE A 81 -8.31 -2.50 10.72
N LEU A 82 -8.75 -2.40 11.98
CA LEU A 82 -8.21 -3.19 13.09
C LEU A 82 -8.31 -4.70 12.79
N LEU A 83 -9.50 -5.16 12.39
CA LEU A 83 -9.77 -6.56 12.07
C LEU A 83 -8.90 -7.03 10.90
N LEU A 84 -8.85 -6.27 9.80
CA LEU A 84 -8.02 -6.58 8.64
C LEU A 84 -6.53 -6.63 8.99
N GLY A 85 -6.06 -5.69 9.81
CA GLY A 85 -4.66 -5.62 10.25
C GLY A 85 -4.24 -6.85 11.06
N ILE A 86 -5.09 -7.31 11.98
CA ILE A 86 -4.81 -8.49 12.81
C ILE A 86 -4.84 -9.77 11.97
N ILE A 87 -5.84 -9.91 11.10
CA ILE A 87 -5.93 -11.06 10.18
C ILE A 87 -4.68 -11.12 9.30
N TYR A 88 -4.25 -9.99 8.74
CA TYR A 88 -3.04 -9.91 7.94
C TYR A 88 -1.79 -10.37 8.71
N GLU A 89 -1.57 -9.86 9.92
CA GLU A 89 -0.42 -10.24 10.74
C GLU A 89 -0.43 -11.72 11.14
N ASN A 90 -1.61 -12.28 11.42
CA ASN A 90 -1.75 -13.69 11.82
C ASN A 90 -1.55 -14.65 10.64
N ILE A 91 -2.14 -14.34 9.47
CA ILE A 91 -1.91 -15.13 8.25
C ILE A 91 -0.43 -15.12 7.88
N TYR A 92 0.25 -13.99 8.05
CA TYR A 92 1.67 -13.90 7.77
C TYR A 92 2.52 -14.80 8.68
N VAL A 93 2.25 -14.77 9.99
CA VAL A 93 2.90 -15.63 10.99
C VAL A 93 2.81 -17.11 10.58
N LEU A 94 1.63 -17.52 10.09
CA LEU A 94 1.39 -18.87 9.58
C LEU A 94 2.13 -19.15 8.26
N LYS A 95 2.05 -18.24 7.28
CA LYS A 95 2.68 -18.42 5.96
C LYS A 95 4.19 -18.59 6.07
N THR A 96 4.82 -17.79 6.93
CA THR A 96 6.28 -17.81 7.16
C THR A 96 6.74 -18.93 8.08
N LYS A 97 5.82 -19.76 8.59
CA LYS A 97 6.10 -20.82 9.57
C LYS A 97 6.90 -20.34 10.79
N THR A 98 6.74 -19.06 11.16
CA THR A 98 7.49 -18.45 12.29
C THR A 98 7.31 -19.19 13.60
N GLU A 99 6.14 -19.80 13.83
CA GLU A 99 5.89 -20.67 14.97
C GLU A 99 6.85 -21.87 15.01
N SER A 100 7.10 -22.50 13.86
CA SER A 100 8.01 -23.65 13.78
C SER A 100 9.46 -23.24 14.05
N THR A 101 9.89 -22.10 13.51
CA THR A 101 11.22 -21.52 13.76
C THR A 101 11.40 -21.20 15.24
N MET A 102 10.40 -20.54 15.86
CA MET A 102 10.44 -20.18 17.28
C MET A 102 10.43 -21.40 18.20
N ARG A 103 9.69 -22.47 17.84
CA ARG A 103 9.72 -23.74 18.56
C ARG A 103 11.10 -24.40 18.51
N ILE A 104 11.72 -24.45 17.33
CA ILE A 104 13.01 -25.12 17.11
C ILE A 104 14.15 -24.36 17.79
N PHE A 105 14.24 -23.05 17.59
CA PHE A 105 15.41 -22.26 18.01
C PHE A 105 15.30 -21.68 19.42
N PHE A 106 14.08 -21.43 19.92
CA PHE A 106 13.86 -20.76 21.22
C PHE A 106 13.07 -21.60 22.22
N ASN A 107 12.78 -22.86 21.87
CA ASN A 107 12.05 -23.82 22.72
C ASN A 107 10.76 -23.20 23.31
N ILE A 108 9.98 -22.53 22.47
CA ILE A 108 8.71 -21.89 22.84
C ILE A 108 7.57 -22.86 22.55
N THR A 109 6.68 -23.11 23.50
CA THR A 109 5.50 -23.96 23.24
C THR A 109 4.50 -23.26 22.33
N GLY A 110 3.64 -24.01 21.62
CA GLY A 110 2.62 -23.39 20.75
C GLY A 110 1.71 -22.39 21.47
N ARG A 111 1.32 -22.70 22.72
CA ARG A 111 0.49 -21.80 23.54
C ARG A 111 1.25 -20.53 23.95
N GLU A 112 2.52 -20.65 24.34
CA GLU A 112 3.38 -19.50 24.63
C GLU A 112 3.56 -18.61 23.40
N PHE A 113 3.76 -19.20 22.23
CA PHE A 113 3.92 -18.48 20.97
C PHE A 113 2.69 -17.61 20.66
N TRP A 114 1.48 -18.16 20.74
CA TRP A 114 0.26 -17.39 20.49
C TRP A 114 -0.01 -16.30 21.53
N ASN A 115 0.40 -16.51 22.79
CA ASN A 115 0.39 -15.43 23.80
C ASN A 115 1.34 -14.29 23.40
N ILE A 116 2.55 -14.61 22.95
CA ILE A 116 3.54 -13.62 22.49
C ILE A 116 3.01 -12.86 21.25
N VAL A 117 2.39 -13.57 20.30
CA VAL A 117 1.75 -12.96 19.10
C VAL A 117 0.59 -12.03 19.50
N PHE A 118 -0.20 -12.40 20.50
CA PHE A 118 -1.25 -11.54 21.05
C PHE A 118 -0.69 -10.21 21.57
N PHE A 119 0.36 -10.25 22.39
CA PHE A 119 1.01 -9.03 22.88
C PHE A 119 1.65 -8.20 21.76
N LYS A 120 2.28 -8.86 20.77
CA LYS A 120 2.78 -8.18 19.56
C LYS A 120 1.65 -7.43 18.85
N ASN A 121 0.52 -8.09 18.59
CA ASN A 121 -0.62 -7.50 17.89
C ASN A 121 -1.26 -6.35 18.69
N LEU A 122 -1.35 -6.46 20.01
CA LEU A 122 -1.81 -5.34 20.87
C LEU A 122 -0.92 -4.10 20.73
N ILE A 123 0.40 -4.26 20.76
CA ILE A 123 1.33 -3.15 20.59
C ILE A 123 1.15 -2.50 19.20
N LEU A 124 1.02 -3.32 18.15
CA LEU A 124 0.85 -2.83 16.79
C LEU A 124 -0.43 -2.02 16.57
N VAL A 125 -1.52 -2.48 17.18
CA VAL A 125 -2.86 -1.92 16.96
C VAL A 125 -3.19 -0.82 17.99
N SER A 126 -2.31 -0.61 18.99
CA SER A 126 -2.51 0.40 20.04
C SER A 126 -2.96 1.79 19.55
N PRO A 127 -2.45 2.37 18.44
CA PRO A 127 -2.91 3.69 18.01
C PRO A 127 -4.36 3.68 17.53
N ILE A 128 -4.77 2.61 16.83
CA ILE A 128 -6.15 2.45 16.34
C ILE A 128 -7.10 2.14 17.49
N LEU A 129 -6.65 1.35 18.48
CA LEU A 129 -7.44 1.11 19.69
C LEU A 129 -7.74 2.43 20.41
N VAL A 130 -6.76 3.32 20.56
CA VAL A 130 -6.97 4.67 21.14
C VAL A 130 -8.07 5.42 20.38
N VAL A 131 -8.03 5.41 19.05
CA VAL A 131 -9.06 6.05 18.19
C VAL A 131 -10.44 5.42 18.43
N ILE A 132 -10.53 4.09 18.53
CA ILE A 132 -11.81 3.41 18.77
C ILE A 132 -12.35 3.72 20.17
N PHE A 133 -11.49 3.69 21.20
CA PHE A 133 -11.86 4.05 22.57
C PHE A 133 -12.34 5.49 22.69
N PHE A 134 -11.79 6.40 21.88
CA PHE A 134 -12.26 7.77 21.81
C PHE A 134 -13.71 7.87 21.32
N TYR A 135 -14.07 7.11 20.28
CA TYR A 135 -15.41 7.15 19.71
C TYR A 135 -16.44 6.43 20.56
N ASN A 136 -16.12 5.22 21.03
CA ASN A 136 -17.02 4.43 21.87
C ASN A 136 -16.24 3.41 22.72
N ILE A 137 -16.32 3.57 24.04
CA ILE A 137 -15.64 2.71 25.01
C ILE A 137 -16.06 1.24 24.85
N PHE A 138 -17.34 0.96 24.62
CA PHE A 138 -17.84 -0.40 24.41
C PHE A 138 -17.30 -1.01 23.11
N LEU A 139 -17.18 -0.20 22.05
CA LEU A 139 -16.58 -0.64 20.79
C LEU A 139 -15.07 -0.93 20.97
N GLY A 140 -14.38 -0.16 21.81
CA GLY A 140 -12.98 -0.40 22.17
C GLY A 140 -12.79 -1.69 22.94
N LEU A 141 -13.62 -1.93 23.96
CA LEU A 141 -13.62 -3.19 24.72
C LEU A 141 -13.96 -4.39 23.83
N PHE A 142 -14.97 -4.26 22.97
CA PHE A 142 -15.32 -5.28 21.98
C PHE A 142 -14.16 -5.54 21.01
N SER A 143 -13.49 -4.48 20.55
CA SER A 143 -12.32 -4.60 19.68
C SER A 143 -11.19 -5.37 20.36
N CYS A 144 -10.89 -5.09 21.63
CA CYS A 144 -9.92 -5.85 22.43
C CYS A 144 -10.29 -7.34 22.55
N LEU A 145 -11.55 -7.65 22.84
CA LEU A 145 -12.06 -9.02 22.86
C LEU A 145 -11.93 -9.70 21.49
N LEU A 146 -12.19 -8.96 20.42
CA LEU A 146 -12.05 -9.44 19.04
C LEU A 146 -10.58 -9.70 18.68
N ILE A 147 -9.61 -8.90 19.16
CA ILE A 147 -8.17 -9.20 19.04
C ILE A 147 -7.85 -10.54 19.71
N PHE A 148 -8.34 -10.73 20.94
CA PHE A 148 -8.14 -11.97 21.68
C PHE A 148 -8.75 -13.17 20.94
N LEU A 149 -9.99 -13.06 20.49
CA LEU A 149 -10.69 -14.10 19.74
C LEU A 149 -10.01 -14.42 18.41
N LEU A 150 -9.64 -13.43 17.61
CA LEU A 150 -8.95 -13.65 16.34
C LEU A 150 -7.59 -14.34 16.53
N ASN A 151 -6.83 -13.97 17.55
CA ASN A 151 -5.58 -14.66 17.87
C ASN A 151 -5.84 -16.10 18.37
N SER A 152 -6.97 -16.33 19.05
CA SER A 152 -7.36 -17.66 19.54
C SER A 152 -7.93 -18.58 18.46
N ILE A 153 -8.59 -18.06 17.43
CA ILE A 153 -9.14 -18.85 16.32
C ILE A 153 -7.99 -19.53 15.53
N PHE A 154 -6.80 -18.92 15.51
CA PHE A 154 -5.61 -19.50 14.90
C PHE A 154 -4.86 -20.51 15.79
N LEU A 155 -5.29 -20.77 17.04
CA LEU A 155 -4.85 -21.94 17.81
C LEU A 155 -5.31 -23.26 17.19
N ILE A 156 -6.30 -23.23 16.29
CA ILE A 156 -6.79 -24.41 15.58
C ILE A 156 -5.86 -24.67 14.38
N PRO A 157 -4.99 -25.69 14.42
CA PRO A 157 -4.02 -25.97 13.35
C PRO A 157 -4.69 -26.49 12.06
N LYS A 158 -6.03 -26.61 12.08
CA LYS A 158 -6.86 -27.26 11.07
C LYS A 158 -7.57 -26.31 10.10
N ILE A 159 -7.31 -25.00 10.16
CA ILE A 159 -7.68 -24.14 9.03
C ILE A 159 -6.67 -24.42 7.91
N ARG A 160 -6.84 -25.57 7.24
CA ARG A 160 -6.32 -25.76 5.88
C ARG A 160 -6.72 -24.51 5.14
N HIS A 161 -5.75 -23.80 4.57
CA HIS A 161 -6.01 -22.76 3.61
C HIS A 161 -7.08 -23.28 2.65
N VAL A 162 -8.29 -22.77 2.78
CA VAL A 162 -9.32 -22.94 1.77
C VAL A 162 -8.76 -22.17 0.60
N ARG A 163 -7.95 -22.84 -0.23
CA ARG A 163 -7.61 -22.34 -1.56
C ARG A 163 -8.98 -22.14 -2.18
N PRO A 164 -9.39 -20.90 -2.44
CA PRO A 164 -10.68 -20.70 -3.04
C PRO A 164 -10.59 -21.38 -4.41
N ARG A 165 -11.35 -22.47 -4.58
CA ARG A 165 -11.47 -23.21 -5.86
C ARG A 165 -12.34 -22.37 -6.79
N PHE A 166 -11.87 -21.19 -7.14
CA PHE A 166 -12.35 -20.52 -8.33
C PHE A 166 -11.69 -21.24 -9.51
N LYS A 167 -12.46 -21.61 -10.53
CA LYS A 167 -11.94 -21.87 -11.88
C LYS A 167 -11.36 -20.54 -12.40
N LYS A 168 -10.19 -20.16 -11.90
CA LYS A 168 -9.45 -18.98 -12.37
C LYS A 168 -8.71 -19.39 -13.62
N SER A 169 -8.73 -18.51 -14.61
CA SER A 169 -7.81 -18.61 -15.74
C SER A 169 -6.38 -18.74 -15.20
N PHE A 170 -5.57 -19.56 -15.88
CA PHE A 170 -4.18 -19.83 -15.52
C PHE A 170 -3.36 -18.54 -15.25
N SER A 171 -3.73 -17.42 -15.86
CA SER A 171 -3.09 -16.12 -15.64
C SER A 171 -3.30 -15.54 -14.24
N MET A 172 -4.52 -15.63 -13.70
CA MET A 172 -4.86 -15.06 -12.39
C MET A 172 -4.44 -15.95 -11.23
N SER A 173 -4.50 -17.28 -11.41
CA SER A 173 -3.95 -18.22 -10.42
C SER A 173 -2.44 -18.05 -10.28
N TYR A 174 -1.72 -17.85 -11.38
CA TYR A 174 -0.28 -17.59 -11.37
C TYR A 174 0.09 -16.24 -10.74
N LEU A 175 -0.69 -15.18 -11.00
CA LEU A 175 -0.45 -13.88 -10.36
C LEU A 175 -0.61 -13.96 -8.84
N LEU A 176 -1.64 -14.67 -8.38
CA LEU A 176 -1.91 -14.84 -6.95
C LEU A 176 -0.94 -15.82 -6.27
N SER A 177 -0.25 -16.68 -7.02
CA SER A 177 0.82 -17.51 -6.45
C SER A 177 2.11 -16.74 -6.21
N ILE A 178 2.38 -15.67 -6.99
CA ILE A 178 3.58 -14.86 -6.85
C ILE A 178 3.41 -13.75 -5.81
N VAL A 179 2.35 -12.95 -5.97
CA VAL A 179 2.23 -11.71 -5.18
C VAL A 179 1.57 -11.97 -3.83
N ASP A 180 0.84 -13.08 -3.64
CA ASP A 180 -0.17 -13.34 -2.60
C ASP A 180 -1.46 -12.50 -2.75
N GLY A 181 -2.57 -12.99 -2.21
CA GLY A 181 -3.84 -12.26 -2.24
C GLY A 181 -3.90 -11.03 -1.31
N LEU A 182 -3.21 -11.07 -0.17
CA LEU A 182 -3.25 -10.01 0.85
C LEU A 182 -2.55 -8.72 0.40
N THR A 183 -1.42 -8.87 -0.27
CA THR A 183 -0.63 -7.79 -0.88
C THR A 183 -1.35 -7.19 -2.07
N VAL A 184 -2.01 -8.01 -2.90
CA VAL A 184 -2.92 -7.51 -3.97
C VAL A 184 -4.03 -6.68 -3.35
N PHE A 185 -4.69 -7.17 -2.29
CA PHE A 185 -5.72 -6.42 -1.58
C PHE A 185 -5.18 -5.09 -1.01
N LYS A 186 -4.03 -5.14 -0.33
CA LYS A 186 -3.37 -3.93 0.22
C LYS A 186 -3.02 -2.92 -0.87
N ALA A 187 -2.41 -3.36 -1.97
CA ALA A 187 -2.00 -2.50 -3.07
C ALA A 187 -3.19 -1.85 -3.80
N MET A 188 -4.38 -2.49 -3.79
CA MET A 188 -5.61 -1.89 -4.31
C MET A 188 -6.27 -0.93 -3.32
N THR A 189 -6.29 -1.28 -2.04
CA THR A 189 -7.01 -0.52 -1.02
C THR A 189 -6.32 0.78 -0.64
N ILE A 190 -4.99 0.86 -0.69
CA ILE A 190 -4.27 2.08 -0.32
C ILE A 190 -4.63 3.28 -1.23
N PRO A 191 -4.59 3.18 -2.58
CA PRO A 191 -5.03 4.28 -3.43
C PRO A 191 -6.47 4.71 -3.17
N VAL A 192 -7.37 3.76 -2.89
CA VAL A 192 -8.78 4.03 -2.53
C VAL A 192 -8.88 4.79 -1.21
N PHE A 193 -8.10 4.40 -0.20
CA PHE A 193 -8.07 5.16 1.05
C PHE A 193 -7.56 6.58 0.85
N SER A 194 -6.54 6.76 0.02
CA SER A 194 -6.02 8.08 -0.34
C SER A 194 -7.06 8.93 -1.09
N THR A 195 -7.86 8.34 -1.99
CA THR A 195 -8.96 9.08 -2.63
C THR A 195 -10.03 9.48 -1.62
N PHE A 196 -10.40 8.63 -0.66
CA PHE A 196 -11.33 9.00 0.42
C PHE A 196 -10.81 10.16 1.28
N MET A 197 -9.53 10.14 1.66
CA MET A 197 -8.92 11.24 2.42
C MET A 197 -8.96 12.55 1.63
N PHE A 198 -8.73 12.49 0.32
CA PHE A 198 -8.84 13.66 -0.53
C PHE A 198 -10.28 14.18 -0.66
N MET A 199 -11.26 13.30 -0.83
CA MET A 199 -12.69 13.67 -0.82
C MET A 199 -13.07 14.38 0.48
N PHE A 200 -12.60 13.87 1.62
CA PHE A 200 -12.79 14.51 2.93
C PHE A 200 -12.14 15.89 3.00
N MET A 201 -10.87 16.01 2.59
CA MET A 201 -10.19 17.31 2.57
C MET A 201 -10.88 18.31 1.65
N TRP A 202 -11.41 17.86 0.51
CA TRP A 202 -12.14 18.73 -0.42
C TRP A 202 -13.42 19.28 0.19
N LEU A 203 -14.15 18.47 0.95
CA LEU A 203 -15.39 18.89 1.59
C LEU A 203 -15.15 19.77 2.82
N VAL A 204 -14.15 19.45 3.64
CA VAL A 204 -13.94 20.11 4.94
C VAL A 204 -13.03 21.33 4.83
N PHE A 205 -12.03 21.30 3.94
CA PHE A 205 -11.05 22.38 3.77
C PHE A 205 -10.89 22.77 2.28
N PRO A 206 -11.98 23.19 1.60
CA PRO A 206 -11.91 23.57 0.19
C PRO A 206 -10.90 24.70 -0.06
N ASP A 207 -10.85 25.68 0.84
CA ASP A 207 -9.92 26.82 0.77
C ASP A 207 -8.45 26.38 0.90
N PHE A 208 -8.17 25.30 1.65
CA PHE A 208 -6.82 24.76 1.80
C PHE A 208 -6.32 24.06 0.53
N LEU A 209 -7.23 23.37 -0.18
CA LEU A 209 -6.88 22.79 -1.47
C LEU A 209 -6.80 23.86 -2.57
N GLY A 210 -7.41 25.03 -2.35
CA GLY A 210 -7.34 26.19 -3.25
C GLY A 210 -7.82 25.85 -4.66
N ILE A 211 -8.77 24.92 -4.80
CA ILE A 211 -9.18 24.39 -6.11
C ILE A 211 -10.14 25.39 -6.74
N ASP A 212 -9.60 26.24 -7.60
CA ASP A 212 -10.43 27.06 -8.48
C ASP A 212 -10.94 26.20 -9.64
N THR A 213 -12.22 25.84 -9.56
CA THR A 213 -12.91 25.00 -10.55
C THR A 213 -13.28 25.78 -11.81
N SER A 214 -13.11 27.10 -11.83
CA SER A 214 -13.39 27.92 -13.02
C SER A 214 -12.36 27.70 -14.14
N ASN A 215 -11.15 27.25 -13.79
CA ASN A 215 -10.06 27.05 -14.74
C ASN A 215 -9.75 25.57 -14.98
N LYS A 216 -10.05 25.09 -16.19
CA LYS A 216 -9.78 23.71 -16.62
C LYS A 216 -8.31 23.30 -16.47
N ALA A 217 -7.36 24.20 -16.69
CA ALA A 217 -5.93 23.89 -16.49
C ALA A 217 -5.62 23.62 -15.00
N MET A 218 -6.32 24.29 -14.10
CA MET A 218 -6.17 24.09 -12.66
C MET A 218 -6.78 22.76 -12.19
N ILE A 219 -7.90 22.34 -12.78
CA ILE A 219 -8.49 21.00 -12.58
C ILE A 219 -7.49 19.92 -13.02
N LEU A 220 -6.83 20.09 -14.17
CA LEU A 220 -5.82 19.13 -14.63
C LEU A 220 -4.59 19.08 -13.72
N ASN A 221 -4.11 20.22 -13.23
CA ASN A 221 -2.96 20.29 -12.33
C ASN A 221 -3.25 19.66 -10.96
N THR A 222 -4.43 19.94 -10.40
CA THR A 222 -4.87 19.34 -9.14
C THR A 222 -5.07 17.83 -9.28
N ALA A 223 -5.59 17.36 -10.42
CA ALA A 223 -5.68 15.94 -10.74
C ALA A 223 -4.32 15.27 -10.86
N LEU A 224 -3.36 15.89 -11.55
CA LEU A 224 -1.99 15.38 -11.67
C LEU A 224 -1.31 15.30 -10.31
N PHE A 225 -1.42 16.34 -9.49
CA PHE A 225 -0.84 16.34 -8.15
C PHE A 225 -1.50 15.27 -7.25
N SER A 226 -2.83 15.27 -7.14
CA SER A 226 -3.57 14.33 -6.30
C SER A 226 -3.34 12.87 -6.71
N GLY A 227 -3.32 12.58 -8.02
CA GLY A 227 -3.01 11.24 -8.53
C GLY A 227 -1.65 10.73 -8.08
N THR A 228 -0.64 11.59 -7.95
CA THR A 228 0.70 11.17 -7.49
C THR A 228 0.73 10.82 -6.01
N VAL A 229 -0.11 11.48 -5.21
CA VAL A 229 -0.32 11.14 -3.81
C VAL A 229 -1.04 9.80 -3.70
N PHE A 230 -2.11 9.60 -4.48
CA PHE A 230 -2.92 8.37 -4.47
C PHE A 230 -2.09 7.14 -4.81
N PHE A 231 -1.25 7.25 -5.83
CA PHE A 231 -0.46 6.15 -6.38
C PHE A 231 1.02 6.17 -5.95
N SER A 232 1.34 6.92 -4.89
CA SER A 232 2.70 7.01 -4.33
C SER A 232 3.21 5.67 -3.80
N ASN A 233 2.32 4.81 -3.31
CA ASN A 233 2.66 3.51 -2.76
C ASN A 233 2.88 2.44 -3.84
N LYS A 234 3.68 1.42 -3.48
CA LYS A 234 4.04 0.29 -4.35
C LYS A 234 2.80 -0.38 -4.94
N GLY A 235 2.65 -0.34 -6.26
CA GLY A 235 1.55 -0.95 -6.99
C GLY A 235 1.73 -2.45 -7.18
N ILE A 236 0.70 -3.12 -7.71
CA ILE A 236 0.72 -4.59 -7.91
C ILE A 236 1.77 -4.99 -8.95
N ASN A 237 1.99 -4.16 -9.97
CA ASN A 237 3.03 -4.40 -10.97
C ASN A 237 4.43 -4.43 -10.36
N PHE A 238 4.68 -3.57 -9.37
CA PHE A 238 5.96 -3.54 -8.66
C PHE A 238 6.19 -4.89 -7.96
N TYR A 239 5.20 -5.38 -7.22
CA TYR A 239 5.30 -6.69 -6.56
C TYR A 239 5.43 -7.84 -7.55
N PHE A 240 4.65 -7.84 -8.63
CA PHE A 240 4.71 -8.89 -9.63
C PHE A 240 6.10 -9.01 -10.27
N LEU A 241 6.73 -7.88 -10.62
CA LEU A 241 8.03 -7.93 -11.29
C LEU A 241 9.21 -8.14 -10.34
N SER A 242 9.11 -7.68 -9.11
CA SER A 242 10.18 -7.86 -8.10
C SER A 242 10.22 -9.27 -7.50
N LEU A 243 9.06 -9.90 -7.32
CA LEU A 243 8.95 -11.23 -6.68
C LEU A 243 8.99 -12.39 -7.68
N ASN A 244 8.78 -12.15 -8.98
CA ASN A 244 8.68 -13.24 -9.95
C ASN A 244 10.07 -13.76 -10.35
N ARG A 245 10.52 -14.77 -9.60
CA ARG A 245 11.77 -15.51 -9.86
C ARG A 245 11.63 -16.59 -10.92
N ASP A 246 10.42 -16.86 -11.41
CA ASP A 246 10.17 -17.97 -12.33
C ASP A 246 10.43 -17.61 -13.79
N PHE A 247 10.71 -16.34 -14.10
CA PHE A 247 10.98 -15.90 -15.47
C PHE A 247 12.07 -16.72 -16.21
N PRO A 248 13.21 -17.09 -15.60
CA PRO A 248 14.18 -17.97 -16.24
C PRO A 248 13.59 -19.35 -16.59
N TYR A 249 12.80 -19.95 -15.69
CA TYR A 249 12.18 -21.26 -15.93
C TYR A 249 11.07 -21.19 -16.99
N LEU A 250 10.25 -20.13 -16.99
CA LEU A 250 9.24 -19.91 -18.02
C LEU A 250 9.90 -19.74 -19.41
N LYS A 251 11.06 -19.07 -19.47
CA LYS A 251 11.87 -18.95 -20.69
C LYS A 251 12.38 -20.31 -21.16
N ALA A 252 12.87 -21.15 -20.23
CA ALA A 252 13.35 -22.51 -20.53
C ALA A 252 12.24 -23.44 -21.06
N VAL A 253 11.00 -23.26 -20.58
CA VAL A 253 9.81 -24.00 -21.07
C VAL A 253 9.29 -23.46 -22.43
N GLY A 254 9.96 -22.46 -23.02
CA GLY A 254 9.62 -21.91 -24.33
C GLY A 254 8.49 -20.87 -24.33
N ILE A 255 8.11 -20.34 -23.16
CA ILE A 255 7.11 -19.28 -23.08
C ILE A 255 7.73 -17.95 -23.52
N ASN A 256 7.07 -17.24 -24.45
CA ASN A 256 7.47 -15.89 -24.83
C ASN A 256 7.23 -14.92 -23.67
N LEU A 257 8.29 -14.67 -22.89
CA LEU A 257 8.28 -13.78 -21.72
C LEU A 257 7.76 -12.38 -22.03
N ASN A 258 8.10 -11.81 -23.19
CA ASN A 258 7.70 -10.45 -23.54
C ASN A 258 6.18 -10.33 -23.66
N ASN A 259 5.55 -11.23 -24.41
CA ASN A 259 4.09 -11.26 -24.53
C ASN A 259 3.41 -11.62 -23.21
N PHE A 260 4.02 -12.53 -22.45
CA PHE A 260 3.52 -12.99 -21.15
C PHE A 260 3.47 -11.87 -20.11
N ILE A 261 4.55 -11.08 -20.02
CA ILE A 261 4.68 -9.96 -19.07
C ILE A 261 3.80 -8.79 -19.52
N LYS A 262 3.85 -8.42 -20.81
CA LYS A 262 3.07 -7.30 -21.38
C LYS A 262 1.58 -7.45 -21.11
N LYS A 263 1.00 -8.63 -21.37
CA LYS A 263 -0.43 -8.89 -21.15
C LYS A 263 -0.81 -8.73 -19.67
N ARG A 264 0.05 -9.16 -18.75
CA ARG A 264 -0.22 -9.09 -17.30
C ARG A 264 -0.09 -7.69 -16.75
N ILE A 265 1.00 -6.97 -17.06
CA ILE A 265 1.17 -5.58 -16.63
C ILE A 265 -0.01 -4.73 -17.11
N TRP A 266 -0.43 -4.89 -18.37
CA TRP A 266 -1.56 -4.15 -18.89
C TRP A 266 -2.86 -4.46 -18.12
N SER A 267 -3.14 -5.73 -17.84
CA SER A 267 -4.31 -6.11 -17.03
C SER A 267 -4.26 -5.55 -15.61
N LEU A 268 -3.09 -5.57 -14.97
CA LEU A 268 -2.89 -5.06 -13.61
C LEU A 268 -3.05 -3.54 -13.55
N ASN A 269 -2.51 -2.82 -14.54
CA ASN A 269 -2.69 -1.36 -14.67
C ASN A 269 -4.17 -0.97 -14.69
N ILE A 270 -4.97 -1.65 -15.53
CA ILE A 270 -6.41 -1.37 -15.66
C ILE A 270 -7.09 -1.53 -14.31
N ILE A 271 -6.87 -2.65 -13.63
CA ILE A 271 -7.57 -2.90 -12.37
C ILE A 271 -7.15 -1.87 -11.31
N SER A 272 -5.87 -1.50 -11.25
CA SER A 272 -5.39 -0.52 -10.26
C SER A 272 -5.89 0.90 -10.46
N ILE A 273 -6.20 1.32 -11.69
CA ILE A 273 -6.78 2.65 -11.98
C ILE A 273 -8.29 2.62 -11.77
N LEU A 274 -8.95 1.53 -12.17
CA LEU A 274 -10.41 1.48 -12.26
C LEU A 274 -11.07 1.65 -10.88
N VAL A 275 -10.50 1.05 -9.83
CA VAL A 275 -11.10 1.10 -8.48
C VAL A 275 -11.06 2.52 -7.87
N PRO A 276 -9.92 3.25 -7.89
CA PRO A 276 -9.91 4.64 -7.43
C PRO A 276 -10.71 5.58 -8.35
N ALA A 277 -10.65 5.38 -9.67
CA ALA A 277 -11.34 6.24 -10.64
C ALA A 277 -12.86 6.17 -10.49
N THR A 278 -13.43 4.98 -10.26
CA THR A 278 -14.88 4.85 -10.02
C THR A 278 -15.31 5.59 -8.76
N SER A 279 -14.53 5.51 -7.67
CA SER A 279 -14.82 6.24 -6.43
C SER A 279 -14.85 7.76 -6.65
N LEU A 280 -13.87 8.30 -7.39
CA LEU A 280 -13.77 9.72 -7.72
C LEU A 280 -14.89 10.18 -8.65
N PHE A 281 -15.27 9.35 -9.63
CA PHE A 281 -16.38 9.66 -10.54
C PHE A 281 -17.68 9.89 -9.78
N PHE A 282 -18.07 8.97 -8.90
CA PHE A 282 -19.30 9.11 -8.12
C PHE A 282 -19.26 10.32 -7.18
N PHE A 283 -18.10 10.59 -6.57
CA PHE A 283 -17.93 11.75 -5.69
C PHE A 283 -18.05 13.08 -6.44
N LEU A 284 -17.36 13.26 -7.56
CA LEU A 284 -17.43 14.51 -8.32
C LEU A 284 -18.81 14.73 -8.94
N ASN A 285 -19.47 13.65 -9.37
CA ASN A 285 -20.85 13.72 -9.84
C ASN A 285 -21.81 14.13 -8.72
N TYR A 286 -21.61 13.63 -7.49
CA TYR A 286 -22.38 14.04 -6.31
C TYR A 286 -22.22 15.54 -5.99
N LEU A 287 -21.01 16.10 -6.18
CA LEU A 287 -20.77 17.54 -6.01
C LEU A 287 -21.37 18.41 -7.12
N GLY A 288 -21.97 17.80 -8.16
CA GLY A 288 -22.61 18.53 -9.25
C GLY A 288 -21.63 19.08 -10.31
N TYR A 289 -20.42 18.51 -10.42
CA TYR A 289 -19.49 18.92 -11.47
C TYR A 289 -19.94 18.50 -12.86
N ASP A 290 -19.62 19.32 -13.85
CA ASP A 290 -19.88 19.02 -15.26
C ASP A 290 -19.11 17.77 -15.72
N PHE A 291 -19.72 17.01 -16.63
CA PHE A 291 -19.13 15.78 -17.17
C PHE A 291 -17.72 15.99 -17.77
N ILE A 292 -17.48 17.15 -18.40
CA ILE A 292 -16.18 17.49 -19.00
C ILE A 292 -15.12 17.66 -17.91
N ASP A 293 -15.46 18.28 -16.79
CA ASP A 293 -14.54 18.54 -15.69
C ASP A 293 -14.23 17.26 -14.92
N ILE A 294 -15.25 16.40 -14.72
CA ILE A 294 -15.08 15.05 -14.17
C ILE A 294 -14.14 14.23 -15.06
N PHE A 295 -14.38 14.22 -16.37
CA PHE A 295 -13.55 13.49 -17.32
C PHE A 295 -12.10 13.99 -17.29
N LEU A 296 -11.91 15.31 -17.27
CA LEU A 296 -10.59 15.94 -17.22
C LEU A 296 -9.84 15.59 -15.92
N PHE A 297 -10.54 15.58 -14.78
CA PHE A 297 -9.95 15.22 -13.51
C PHE A 297 -9.52 13.75 -13.49
N LEU A 298 -10.40 12.84 -13.89
CA LEU A 298 -10.09 11.41 -13.96
C LEU A 298 -8.95 11.13 -14.95
N PHE A 299 -8.92 11.87 -16.06
CA PHE A 299 -7.85 11.80 -17.03
C PHE A 299 -6.51 12.23 -16.43
N GLY A 300 -6.45 13.36 -15.73
CA GLY A 300 -5.25 13.81 -15.02
C GLY A 300 -4.75 12.80 -13.98
N VAL A 301 -5.66 12.20 -13.20
CA VAL A 301 -5.33 11.14 -12.23
C VAL A 301 -4.76 9.91 -12.93
N SER A 302 -5.29 9.53 -14.09
CA SER A 302 -4.78 8.39 -14.88
C SER A 302 -3.38 8.65 -15.46
N LEU A 303 -3.11 9.89 -15.90
CA LEU A 303 -1.80 10.30 -16.37
C LEU A 303 -0.76 10.25 -15.26
N ALA A 304 -1.12 10.75 -14.06
CA ALA A 304 -0.30 10.65 -12.86
C ALA A 304 0.00 9.20 -12.47
N TYR A 305 -0.99 8.30 -12.58
CA TYR A 305 -0.79 6.88 -12.35
C TYR A 305 0.29 6.29 -13.27
N PHE A 306 0.21 6.53 -14.58
CA PHE A 306 1.19 5.97 -15.53
C PHE A 306 2.60 6.48 -15.25
N LEU A 307 2.74 7.75 -14.90
CA LEU A 307 4.02 8.31 -14.45
C LEU A 307 4.56 7.58 -13.21
N CYS A 308 3.75 7.48 -12.15
CA CYS A 308 4.13 6.79 -10.92
C CYS A 308 4.51 5.34 -11.18
N GLN A 309 3.72 4.65 -12.01
CA GLN A 309 3.96 3.26 -12.38
C GLN A 309 5.26 3.11 -13.17
N GLY A 310 5.57 4.03 -14.09
CA GLY A 310 6.84 4.04 -14.83
C GLY A 310 8.05 4.16 -13.91
N ILE A 311 7.99 5.03 -12.91
CA ILE A 311 9.08 5.20 -11.94
C ILE A 311 9.20 3.97 -11.03
N GLN A 312 8.07 3.40 -10.58
CA GLN A 312 8.08 2.14 -9.82
C GLN A 312 8.72 0.99 -10.62
N MET A 313 8.61 0.98 -11.96
CA MET A 313 9.30 -0.01 -12.79
C MET A 313 10.83 0.10 -12.67
N ILE A 314 11.39 1.29 -12.53
CA ILE A 314 12.84 1.46 -12.27
C ILE A 314 13.20 0.88 -10.90
N GLU A 315 12.37 1.16 -9.88
CA GLU A 315 12.60 0.62 -8.55
C GLU A 315 12.63 -0.90 -8.53
N VAL A 316 11.81 -1.57 -9.35
CA VAL A 316 11.86 -3.02 -9.49
C VAL A 316 13.29 -3.51 -9.76
N LEU A 317 14.04 -2.83 -10.63
CA LEU A 317 15.40 -3.23 -10.97
C LEU A 317 16.33 -3.18 -9.74
N LEU A 318 16.24 -2.09 -8.96
CA LEU A 318 17.02 -1.93 -7.73
C LEU A 318 16.70 -3.02 -6.70
N PHE A 319 15.42 -3.32 -6.48
CA PHE A 319 15.01 -4.29 -5.47
C PHE A 319 15.22 -5.74 -5.92
N ARG A 320 15.31 -6.00 -7.23
CA ARG A 320 15.49 -7.35 -7.75
C ARG A 320 16.87 -7.92 -7.44
N GLU A 321 17.90 -7.07 -7.34
CA GLU A 321 19.26 -7.47 -6.96
C GLU A 321 19.32 -8.16 -5.58
N TYR A 322 18.41 -7.81 -4.67
CA TYR A 322 18.38 -8.34 -3.31
C TYR A 322 17.63 -9.68 -3.17
N HIS A 323 17.04 -10.20 -4.25
CA HIS A 323 16.35 -11.50 -4.27
C HIS A 323 15.41 -11.74 -3.07
N PHE A 324 14.34 -10.93 -2.95
CA PHE A 324 13.31 -11.09 -1.90
C PHE A 324 12.38 -12.28 -2.13
N ARG A 325 12.06 -13.06 -1.09
CA ARG A 325 11.21 -14.26 -1.17
C ARG A 325 9.73 -13.91 -1.09
N ASP A 326 9.38 -12.98 -0.21
CA ASP A 326 8.01 -12.58 0.04
C ASP A 326 7.83 -11.06 -0.05
N ALA A 327 6.62 -10.63 -0.38
CA ALA A 327 6.25 -9.21 -0.44
C ALA A 327 6.51 -8.46 0.87
N LYS A 328 6.43 -9.12 2.03
CA LYS A 328 6.71 -8.46 3.31
C LYS A 328 8.20 -8.15 3.48
N GLU A 329 9.09 -9.02 3.00
CA GLU A 329 10.54 -8.73 3.02
C GLU A 329 10.83 -7.50 2.17
N LEU A 330 10.21 -7.45 0.99
CA LEU A 330 10.30 -6.30 0.07
C LEU A 330 9.70 -5.00 0.65
N GLU A 331 8.63 -5.10 1.45
CA GLU A 331 8.02 -3.95 2.13
C GLU A 331 8.83 -3.46 3.33
N ALA A 332 9.40 -4.40 4.08
CA ALA A 332 10.16 -4.10 5.28
C ALA A 332 11.56 -3.57 4.95
N PHE A 333 12.07 -3.90 3.76
CA PHE A 333 13.35 -3.39 3.27
C PHE A 333 13.33 -1.87 3.13
N SER A 334 14.12 -1.21 3.99
CA SER A 334 14.34 0.21 3.94
C SER A 334 15.56 0.54 3.09
N LEU A 335 15.35 1.19 1.94
CA LEU A 335 16.46 1.76 1.18
C LEU A 335 17.24 2.78 2.04
N PRO A 336 18.57 2.88 1.85
CA PRO A 336 19.39 3.94 2.43
C PRO A 336 18.78 5.32 2.17
N LEU A 337 18.89 6.22 3.14
CA LEU A 337 18.23 7.53 3.09
C LEU A 337 18.62 8.32 1.83
N LYS A 338 19.90 8.27 1.42
CA LYS A 338 20.40 8.86 0.17
C LYS A 338 19.63 8.35 -1.05
N THR A 339 19.52 7.03 -1.21
CA THR A 339 18.81 6.40 -2.33
C THR A 339 17.33 6.74 -2.29
N ARG A 340 16.73 6.78 -1.09
CA ARG A 340 15.33 7.16 -0.91
C ARG A 340 15.06 8.59 -1.37
N VAL A 341 15.90 9.56 -0.98
CA VAL A 341 15.78 10.97 -1.41
C VAL A 341 15.92 11.08 -2.93
N ILE A 342 16.90 10.40 -3.53
CA ILE A 342 17.09 10.39 -4.99
C ILE A 342 15.83 9.87 -5.69
N MET A 343 15.27 8.74 -5.23
CA MET A 343 14.04 8.18 -5.80
C MET A 343 12.84 9.12 -5.64
N TYR A 344 12.72 9.83 -4.52
CA TYR A 344 11.68 10.86 -4.37
C TYR A 344 11.85 12.00 -5.39
N ILE A 345 13.06 12.51 -5.59
CA ILE A 345 13.32 13.56 -6.58
C ILE A 345 12.97 13.07 -7.99
N ILE A 346 13.39 11.86 -8.35
CA ILE A 346 13.06 11.24 -9.64
C ILE A 346 11.55 11.07 -9.80
N ARG A 347 10.83 10.77 -8.72
CA ARG A 347 9.37 10.65 -8.74
C ARG A 347 8.68 11.98 -8.99
N PHE A 348 9.12 13.06 -8.35
CA PHE A 348 8.49 14.37 -8.43
C PHE A 348 8.84 15.16 -9.70
N LEU A 349 10.05 14.99 -10.25
CA LEU A 349 10.55 15.79 -11.37
C LEU A 349 9.62 15.77 -12.60
N PRO A 350 9.13 14.61 -13.10
CA PRO A 350 8.29 14.58 -14.30
C PRO A 350 6.93 15.27 -14.10
N ILE A 351 6.39 15.20 -12.89
CA ILE A 351 5.11 15.83 -12.54
C ILE A 351 5.30 17.35 -12.50
N LEU A 352 6.40 17.81 -11.91
CA LEU A 352 6.74 19.23 -11.84
C LEU A 352 6.88 19.81 -13.26
N VAL A 353 7.47 19.06 -14.19
CA VAL A 353 7.52 19.43 -15.61
C VAL A 353 6.11 19.60 -16.20
N CYS A 354 5.21 18.63 -15.99
CA CYS A 354 3.82 18.75 -16.45
C CYS A 354 3.09 19.97 -15.84
N ILE A 355 3.26 20.21 -14.54
CA ILE A 355 2.64 21.35 -13.85
C ILE A 355 3.17 22.67 -14.44
N LEU A 356 4.48 22.81 -14.62
CA LEU A 356 5.09 24.00 -15.21
C LEU A 356 4.60 24.23 -16.64
N VAL A 357 4.54 23.19 -17.47
CA VAL A 357 4.06 23.30 -18.86
C VAL A 357 2.60 23.76 -18.89
N ASN A 358 1.76 23.27 -17.99
CA ASN A 358 0.35 23.66 -17.89
C ASN A 358 0.16 25.11 -17.40
N GLN A 359 1.15 25.69 -16.72
CA GLN A 359 1.13 27.10 -16.30
C GLN A 359 1.54 28.06 -17.41
N ILE A 360 2.22 27.57 -18.47
CA ILE A 360 2.62 28.40 -19.61
C ILE A 360 1.40 28.74 -20.46
N ARG A 361 0.94 30.00 -20.37
CA ARG A 361 -0.24 30.54 -21.09
C ARG A 361 -0.07 30.64 -22.62
N ILE A 362 1.11 30.31 -23.15
CA ILE A 362 1.43 30.41 -24.59
C ILE A 362 0.68 29.34 -25.40
N PHE A 363 0.42 28.18 -24.81
CA PHE A 363 -0.24 27.07 -25.49
C PHE A 363 -1.74 27.03 -25.14
N GLY A 364 -2.58 26.77 -26.15
CA GLY A 364 -3.99 26.48 -25.92
C GLY A 364 -4.18 25.22 -25.07
N PHE A 365 -5.28 25.14 -24.33
CA PHE A 365 -5.57 24.03 -23.40
C PHE A 365 -5.50 22.63 -24.04
N LEU A 366 -6.03 22.48 -25.26
CA LEU A 366 -5.95 21.22 -26.01
C LEU A 366 -4.51 20.85 -26.36
N THR A 367 -3.70 21.83 -26.72
CA THR A 367 -2.26 21.66 -27.01
C THR A 367 -1.51 21.23 -25.76
N GLN A 368 -1.84 21.79 -24.59
CA GLN A 368 -1.26 21.37 -23.30
C GLN A 368 -1.63 19.92 -22.95
N ILE A 369 -2.89 19.52 -23.14
CA ILE A 369 -3.32 18.12 -22.95
C ILE A 369 -2.50 17.19 -23.86
N LEU A 370 -2.36 17.54 -25.14
CA LEU A 370 -1.62 16.73 -26.09
C LEU A 370 -0.14 16.63 -25.73
N LEU A 371 0.49 17.73 -25.29
CA LEU A 371 1.86 17.74 -24.81
C LEU A 371 2.05 16.82 -23.58
N ASN A 372 1.13 16.86 -22.63
CA ASN A 372 1.15 15.96 -21.46
C ASN A 372 1.01 14.50 -21.88
N ILE A 373 0.12 14.18 -22.81
CA ILE A 373 -0.05 12.82 -23.34
C ILE A 373 1.26 12.33 -23.98
N VAL A 374 1.84 13.14 -24.86
CA VAL A 374 3.07 12.78 -25.59
C VAL A 374 4.22 12.58 -24.60
N TYR A 375 4.43 13.55 -23.69
CA TYR A 375 5.49 13.49 -22.69
C TYR A 375 5.37 12.25 -21.80
N ILE A 376 4.20 12.04 -21.20
CA ILE A 376 3.98 10.92 -20.27
C ILE A 376 4.07 9.58 -21.01
N SER A 377 3.58 9.51 -22.25
CA SER A 377 3.71 8.30 -23.07
C SER A 377 5.17 7.97 -23.37
N ILE A 378 5.99 8.96 -23.73
CA ILE A 378 7.42 8.77 -23.99
C ILE A 378 8.14 8.32 -22.71
N VAL A 379 7.90 9.01 -21.59
CA VAL A 379 8.53 8.66 -20.29
C VAL A 379 8.10 7.27 -19.86
N TYR A 380 6.80 6.97 -19.82
CA TYR A 380 6.31 5.65 -19.40
C TYR A 380 6.82 4.53 -20.32
N PHE A 381 6.74 4.70 -21.64
CA PHE A 381 7.15 3.67 -22.59
C PHE A 381 8.66 3.42 -22.56
N SER A 382 9.47 4.46 -22.42
CA SER A 382 10.93 4.32 -22.30
C SER A 382 11.32 3.56 -21.04
N LEU A 383 10.74 3.92 -19.88
CA LEU A 383 10.97 3.23 -18.61
C LEU A 383 10.47 1.79 -18.63
N TYR A 384 9.29 1.55 -19.20
CA TYR A 384 8.73 0.22 -19.38
C TYR A 384 9.66 -0.65 -20.24
N ARG A 385 10.06 -0.17 -21.42
CA ARG A 385 10.92 -0.93 -22.34
C ARG A 385 12.27 -1.24 -21.71
N TYR A 386 12.86 -0.26 -21.02
CA TYR A 386 14.13 -0.45 -20.30
C TYR A 386 14.01 -1.53 -19.23
N THR A 387 12.98 -1.42 -18.37
CA THR A 387 12.75 -2.37 -17.27
C THR A 387 12.54 -3.78 -17.80
N ILE A 388 11.67 -3.97 -18.80
CA ILE A 388 11.40 -5.30 -19.38
C ILE A 388 12.65 -5.91 -20.02
N SER A 389 13.44 -5.10 -20.72
CA SER A 389 14.71 -5.56 -21.31
C SER A 389 15.66 -6.08 -20.23
N GLN A 390 15.85 -5.33 -19.14
CA GLN A 390 16.72 -5.74 -18.04
C GLN A 390 16.15 -6.94 -17.27
N VAL A 391 14.84 -6.96 -17.03
CA VAL A 391 14.14 -8.07 -16.37
C VAL A 391 14.30 -9.38 -17.14
N ILE A 392 14.31 -9.33 -18.48
CA ILE A 392 14.48 -10.52 -19.34
C ILE A 392 15.96 -10.90 -19.51
N LYS A 393 16.88 -9.93 -19.51
CA LYS A 393 18.32 -10.16 -19.69
C LYS A 393 19.04 -10.63 -18.43
N GLY A 394 18.67 -10.12 -17.26
CA GLY A 394 19.28 -10.44 -15.97
C GLY A 394 19.10 -11.90 -15.52
N ASP A 395 18.25 -12.65 -16.21
CA ASP A 395 17.85 -14.04 -15.88
C ASP A 395 18.58 -15.11 -16.70
N ASN A 396 19.64 -14.76 -17.43
CA ASN A 396 20.32 -15.70 -18.32
C ASN A 396 21.17 -16.78 -17.62
N HIS A 397 21.30 -16.74 -16.28
CA HIS A 397 22.05 -17.74 -15.52
C HIS A 397 21.11 -18.72 -14.82
N VAL A 398 20.57 -19.67 -15.58
CA VAL A 398 19.93 -20.86 -14.99
C VAL A 398 21.01 -21.93 -14.87
N HIS A 399 21.57 -22.08 -13.67
CA HIS A 399 22.31 -23.30 -13.34
C HIS A 399 21.29 -24.38 -13.02
N PHE A 400 21.03 -25.26 -13.98
CA PHE A 400 20.37 -26.53 -13.68
C PHE A 400 21.31 -27.33 -12.79
N ILE A 401 20.90 -27.57 -11.54
CA ILE A 401 21.49 -28.66 -10.75
C ILE A 401 20.99 -29.93 -11.43
N HIS A 402 21.92 -30.64 -12.07
CA HIS A 402 21.62 -31.83 -12.84
C HIS A 402 21.38 -33.04 -11.96
#